data_AF-A0A812ZUQ8-F1
#
_entry.id   AF-A0A812ZUQ8-F1
#
_cell.length_a   1.000
_cell.length_b   1.000
_cell.length_c   1.000
_cell.angle_alpha   90.00
_cell.angle_beta   90.00
_cell.angle_gamma   90.00
#
_symmetry.space_group_name_H-M   'P 1'
#
loop_
_entity.id
_entity.type
_entity.pdbx_description
1 polymer ?
#
loop_
_entity_poly.entity_id
_entity_poly.type
_entity_poly.pdbx_seq_one_letter_code
_entity_poly.pdbx_strand_id
1 'polypeptide(L)'
;MAARVLKCLSWTALLGTRTLAMKIQSQTDETPFCKGTESPHGHTSCDDLSHNDCEGHFTKLDKGAGYGQCFKSGDNCLVKEVCKKKKTVWTLALNVNPSDGHNFGYGGPWAEDTAVGTEAEALDKDFKDKDVMKTKAKYLAIARHMDKKCEAVRVWELAEPEKSLLELFQEHDPGRRAASTGGPVFEYMKPGMSGSDTDPIFATKGRLMVNWWYSNNGARIALEDGSHYNGVLPKASPKNRNDDDVHGLGNEFGASTSAGKGSGAWWHDAAQKMTGDCHGGTCKMLGKDHGTNLKDGDYYGNYAIYLSSDSSNFPCEGASMYSIM
;
A
#
# COMPACT_ATOMS: atom_id res chain seq x y z
N MET A 1 -10.49 54.43 25.67
CA MET A 1 -11.01 54.32 24.29
C MET A 1 -10.01 55.01 23.36
N ALA A 2 -9.26 54.25 22.58
CA ALA A 2 -8.49 54.77 21.45
C ALA A 2 -8.23 53.59 20.50
N ALA A 3 -8.76 53.72 19.29
CA ALA A 3 -8.68 52.73 18.23
C ALA A 3 -7.28 52.69 17.60
N ARG A 4 -6.84 51.50 17.19
CA ARG A 4 -5.84 51.34 16.13
C ARG A 4 -6.40 50.43 15.04
N VAL A 5 -6.71 51.07 13.92
CA VAL A 5 -7.03 50.47 12.63
C VAL A 5 -5.71 49.99 12.02
N LEU A 6 -5.61 48.69 11.69
CA LEU A 6 -4.56 48.19 10.79
C LEU A 6 -5.19 47.93 9.42
N LYS A 7 -4.69 48.66 8.42
CA LYS A 7 -5.09 48.58 7.01
C LYS A 7 -4.63 47.27 6.37
N CYS A 8 -5.51 46.71 5.54
CA CYS A 8 -5.25 45.62 4.60
C CYS A 8 -4.04 45.91 3.70
N LEU A 9 -3.20 44.89 3.51
CA LEU A 9 -2.31 44.77 2.36
C LEU A 9 -2.84 43.62 1.50
N SER A 10 -3.30 43.97 0.30
CA SER A 10 -3.70 43.04 -0.75
C SER A 10 -2.50 42.34 -1.34
N TRP A 11 -2.57 41.02 -1.51
CA TRP A 11 -1.70 40.27 -2.41
C TRP A 11 -2.54 39.68 -3.53
N THR A 12 -2.18 40.06 -4.75
CA THR A 12 -2.71 39.53 -6.01
C THR A 12 -2.31 38.07 -6.13
N ALA A 13 -3.28 37.17 -6.27
CA ALA A 13 -3.04 35.76 -6.50
C ALA A 13 -2.57 35.55 -7.95
N LEU A 14 -1.32 35.12 -8.14
CA LEU A 14 -0.91 34.41 -9.35
C LEU A 14 -1.30 32.94 -9.18
N LEU A 15 -2.26 32.50 -10.01
CA LEU A 15 -2.67 31.11 -10.15
C LEU A 15 -1.49 30.28 -10.70
N GLY A 16 -0.83 29.55 -9.81
CA GLY A 16 -0.04 28.37 -10.15
C GLY A 16 -0.68 27.18 -9.44
N THR A 17 -1.36 26.32 -10.20
CA THR A 17 -1.88 25.03 -9.71
C THR A 17 -0.74 24.17 -9.21
N ARG A 18 -0.47 24.22 -7.90
CA ARG A 18 0.28 23.18 -7.19
C ARG A 18 -0.73 22.12 -6.75
N THR A 19 -0.64 20.94 -7.35
CA THR A 19 -1.25 19.72 -6.82
C THR A 19 -0.67 19.52 -5.42
N LEU A 20 -1.49 19.70 -4.38
CA LEU A 20 -1.16 19.26 -3.03
C LEU A 20 -1.37 17.75 -3.02
N ALA A 21 -0.29 16.97 -2.94
CA ALA A 21 -0.40 15.59 -2.48
C ALA A 21 -0.69 15.63 -0.97
N MET A 22 -1.84 15.11 -0.54
CA MET A 22 -2.25 15.08 0.86
C MET A 22 -1.45 13.99 1.58
N LYS A 23 -0.34 14.38 2.22
CA LYS A 23 0.37 13.53 3.19
C LYS A 23 -0.25 13.76 4.55
N ILE A 24 -1.18 12.91 4.96
CA ILE A 24 -1.61 12.82 6.35
C ILE A 24 -0.70 11.79 7.05
N GLN A 25 -0.90 11.59 8.34
CA GLN A 25 0.15 11.26 9.29
C GLN A 25 -0.36 10.17 10.22
N SER A 26 -0.16 8.90 9.87
CA SER A 26 -0.40 7.82 10.83
C SER A 26 0.76 7.75 11.82
N GLN A 27 0.46 7.83 13.12
CA GLN A 27 1.41 7.60 14.19
C GLN A 27 1.25 6.16 14.66
N THR A 28 2.22 5.29 14.40
CA THR A 28 2.34 4.00 15.08
C THR A 28 3.30 4.11 16.25
N ASP A 29 2.92 3.51 17.39
CA ASP A 29 3.72 3.48 18.61
C ASP A 29 4.80 2.40 18.55
N GLU A 30 5.85 2.67 17.77
CA GLU A 30 7.14 2.06 18.03
C GLU A 30 7.94 2.99 18.95
N THR A 31 7.97 2.66 20.24
CA THR A 31 8.90 3.26 21.20
C THR A 31 10.33 2.88 20.82
N PRO A 32 11.25 3.83 20.59
CA PRO A 32 12.67 3.52 20.51
C PRO A 32 13.10 2.89 21.84
N PHE A 33 13.75 1.73 21.79
CA PHE A 33 14.32 1.09 22.98
C PHE A 33 15.57 1.85 23.43
N CYS A 34 15.39 2.92 24.21
CA CYS A 34 16.50 3.57 24.91
C CYS A 34 16.78 2.78 26.19
N LYS A 35 17.86 1.98 26.22
CA LYS A 35 18.35 1.39 27.47
C LYS A 35 19.07 2.49 28.26
N GLY A 36 18.43 2.99 29.31
CA GLY A 36 19.07 3.87 30.29
C GLY A 36 18.62 3.49 31.69
N THR A 37 19.57 3.32 32.61
CA THR A 37 19.31 3.12 34.03
C THR A 37 19.10 4.48 34.70
N GLU A 38 18.00 4.65 35.45
CA GLU A 38 17.82 5.81 36.31
C GLU A 38 18.79 5.71 37.50
N SER A 39 19.68 6.70 37.67
CA SER A 39 20.55 6.81 38.85
C SER A 39 19.90 7.72 39.90
N PRO A 40 19.78 7.32 41.19
CA PRO A 40 19.14 8.14 42.22
C PRO A 40 20.03 9.24 42.83
N HIS A 41 21.32 9.31 42.48
CA HIS A 41 22.26 10.21 43.16
C HIS A 41 23.21 10.88 42.16
N GLY A 42 23.14 12.21 42.10
CA GLY A 42 23.94 13.02 41.20
C GLY A 42 25.41 13.06 41.59
N HIS A 43 26.29 12.63 40.68
CA HIS A 43 27.65 13.13 40.49
C HIS A 43 28.13 12.73 39.08
N THR A 44 28.70 13.69 38.36
CA THR A 44 29.22 13.55 36.99
C THR A 44 30.74 13.32 36.99
N SER A 45 31.22 12.29 36.29
CA SER A 45 32.51 12.32 35.60
C SER A 45 32.31 11.91 34.15
N CYS A 46 32.85 12.71 33.22
CA CYS A 46 32.84 12.43 31.80
C CYS A 46 34.17 11.76 31.45
N ASP A 47 34.11 10.56 30.85
CA ASP A 47 35.21 10.05 30.04
C ASP A 47 34.72 9.83 28.61
N ASP A 48 35.66 10.05 27.70
CA ASP A 48 35.52 10.20 26.27
C ASP A 48 35.29 8.85 25.58
N LEU A 49 34.16 8.67 24.91
CA LEU A 49 33.91 7.51 24.04
C LEU A 49 33.26 7.94 22.73
N SER A 50 34.12 8.04 21.72
CA SER A 50 33.77 7.96 20.31
C SER A 50 33.06 6.63 20.04
N HIS A 51 31.75 6.64 19.78
CA HIS A 51 31.00 5.87 18.77
C HIS A 51 29.50 6.11 19.00
N ASN A 52 28.74 6.27 17.92
CA ASN A 52 27.33 6.63 17.90
C ASN A 52 26.41 5.51 18.43
N ASP A 53 26.35 5.31 19.75
CA ASP A 53 25.22 4.65 20.41
C ASP A 53 24.92 5.38 21.72
N CYS A 54 23.65 5.73 21.91
CA CYS A 54 23.21 6.77 22.84
C CYS A 54 23.32 6.37 24.32
N GLU A 55 24.27 6.94 25.07
CA GLU A 55 24.24 6.96 26.54
C GLU A 55 24.17 8.42 27.06
N GLY A 56 23.06 8.75 27.74
CA GLY A 56 22.84 10.05 28.36
C GLY A 56 21.50 10.13 29.08
N HIS A 57 21.42 10.90 30.18
CA HIS A 57 20.18 11.14 30.92
C HIS A 57 19.20 11.98 30.08
N PHE A 58 17.99 11.47 29.87
CA PHE A 58 16.91 12.18 29.18
C PHE A 58 15.84 12.65 30.16
N THR A 59 15.32 13.85 29.96
CA THR A 59 14.11 14.33 30.64
C THR A 59 12.95 14.26 29.66
N LYS A 60 11.82 13.66 30.08
CA LYS A 60 10.60 13.58 29.28
C LYS A 60 10.02 14.99 29.15
N LEU A 61 9.90 15.49 27.92
CA LEU A 61 9.23 16.78 27.67
C LEU A 61 7.72 16.57 27.78
N ASP A 62 7.05 17.43 28.54
CA ASP A 62 5.59 17.42 28.64
C ASP A 62 4.97 17.59 27.25
N LYS A 63 3.95 16.77 26.97
CA LYS A 63 3.17 16.73 25.71
C LYS A 63 3.78 15.98 24.51
N GLY A 64 4.54 14.91 24.75
CA GLY A 64 4.76 13.85 23.75
C GLY A 64 5.66 14.22 22.56
N ALA A 65 6.44 15.29 22.66
CA ALA A 65 7.25 15.84 21.57
C ALA A 65 8.75 15.44 21.63
N GLY A 66 9.07 14.24 22.12
CA GLY A 66 10.43 13.68 22.06
C GLY A 66 11.27 13.82 23.34
N TYR A 67 12.55 13.45 23.22
CA TYR A 67 13.56 13.46 24.28
C TYR A 67 14.61 14.55 24.01
N GLY A 68 14.99 15.31 25.04
CA GLY A 68 16.07 16.29 25.00
C GLY A 68 17.27 15.85 25.82
N GLN A 69 18.48 16.12 25.34
CA GLN A 69 19.72 15.94 26.09
C GLN A 69 20.23 17.32 26.55
N CYS A 70 20.37 17.50 27.86
CA CYS A 70 20.86 18.76 28.44
C CYS A 70 22.38 18.77 28.50
N PHE A 71 23.03 19.67 27.77
CA PHE A 71 24.50 19.76 27.74
C PHE A 71 25.09 20.86 28.65
N LYS A 72 24.29 21.68 29.34
CA LYS A 72 24.79 22.66 30.32
C LYS A 72 23.78 22.95 31.43
N SER A 73 24.27 23.07 32.66
CA SER A 73 23.52 23.66 33.78
C SER A 73 23.50 25.19 33.66
N GLY A 74 22.31 25.78 33.69
CA GLY A 74 22.07 27.23 33.62
C GLY A 74 20.76 27.57 32.89
N ASP A 75 20.25 28.78 33.09
CA ASP A 75 18.90 29.27 32.70
C ASP A 75 18.60 29.27 31.18
N ASN A 76 19.53 28.79 30.35
CA ASN A 76 19.39 28.72 28.89
C ASN A 76 19.60 27.28 28.41
N CYS A 77 18.64 26.39 28.71
CA CYS A 77 18.56 25.07 28.09
C CYS A 77 18.14 25.21 26.63
N LEU A 78 19.09 25.17 25.70
CA LEU A 78 18.82 24.94 24.29
C LEU A 78 18.50 23.46 24.10
N VAL A 79 17.21 23.13 24.08
CA VAL A 79 16.73 21.80 23.67
C VAL A 79 17.05 21.64 22.19
N LYS A 80 18.13 20.92 21.87
CA LYS A 80 18.32 20.37 20.53
C LYS A 80 17.36 19.19 20.39
N GLU A 81 16.52 19.18 19.37
CA GLU A 81 15.63 18.07 19.04
C GLU A 81 16.50 16.86 18.63
N VAL A 82 16.80 15.95 19.56
CA VAL A 82 17.80 14.88 19.34
C VAL A 82 17.21 13.65 18.61
N CYS A 83 15.89 13.45 18.66
CA CYS A 83 15.24 12.33 17.96
C CYS A 83 13.90 12.75 17.35
N LYS A 84 13.89 13.06 16.05
CA LYS A 84 12.63 13.05 15.31
C LYS A 84 12.22 11.59 15.13
N LYS A 85 11.06 11.22 15.69
CA LYS A 85 10.41 9.93 15.39
C LYS A 85 10.33 9.84 13.87
N LYS A 86 11.00 8.83 13.28
CA LYS A 86 10.98 8.63 11.84
C LYS A 86 9.53 8.36 11.46
N LYS A 87 8.94 9.33 10.78
CA LYS A 87 7.55 9.25 10.39
C LYS A 87 7.46 8.31 9.20
N THR A 88 6.91 7.12 9.42
CA THR A 88 6.51 6.21 8.35
C THR A 88 5.51 6.92 7.44
N VAL A 89 5.77 6.94 6.13
CA VAL A 89 4.85 7.49 5.14
C VAL A 89 4.42 6.37 4.22
N TRP A 90 3.21 5.86 4.45
CA TRP A 90 2.48 5.09 3.46
C TRP A 90 1.79 6.06 2.52
N THR A 91 1.95 5.86 1.21
CA THR A 91 1.28 6.71 0.22
C THR A 91 0.37 5.84 -0.64
N LEU A 92 -0.90 6.23 -0.76
CA LEU A 92 -1.89 5.50 -1.55
C LEU A 92 -1.53 5.63 -3.03
N ALA A 93 -1.28 4.50 -3.68
CA ALA A 93 -0.99 4.44 -5.11
C ALA A 93 -2.24 4.11 -5.92
N LEU A 94 -3.01 3.12 -5.45
CA LEU A 94 -4.20 2.62 -6.13
C LEU A 94 -5.28 2.25 -5.11
N ASN A 95 -6.54 2.32 -5.52
CA ASN A 95 -7.64 1.61 -4.88
C ASN A 95 -8.44 0.92 -5.97
N VAL A 96 -8.76 -0.35 -5.75
CA VAL A 96 -9.67 -1.12 -6.62
C VAL A 96 -10.98 -1.29 -5.87
N ASN A 97 -12.07 -0.81 -6.44
CA ASN A 97 -13.43 -1.05 -5.97
C ASN A 97 -14.15 -1.97 -6.95
N PRO A 98 -14.35 -3.25 -6.64
CA PRO A 98 -15.05 -4.18 -7.54
C PRO A 98 -16.55 -3.90 -7.76
N SER A 99 -17.09 -2.73 -7.43
CA SER A 99 -18.54 -2.42 -7.47
C SER A 99 -18.88 -0.94 -7.64
N ASP A 100 -17.97 -0.12 -8.18
CA ASP A 100 -18.20 1.31 -8.43
C ASP A 100 -18.61 1.66 -9.87
N GLY A 101 -18.65 0.67 -10.77
CA GLY A 101 -19.08 0.79 -12.16
C GLY A 101 -17.95 1.05 -13.16
N HIS A 102 -16.69 1.00 -12.75
CA HIS A 102 -15.54 1.17 -13.65
C HIS A 102 -14.85 -0.17 -13.96
N ASN A 103 -13.90 -0.12 -14.90
CA ASN A 103 -13.13 -1.30 -15.30
C ASN A 103 -11.69 -1.15 -14.81
N PHE A 104 -11.39 -1.92 -13.78
CA PHE A 104 -10.05 -2.16 -13.25
C PHE A 104 -9.59 -3.60 -13.49
N GLY A 105 -10.16 -4.30 -14.49
CA GLY A 105 -9.72 -5.59 -14.99
C GLY A 105 -8.32 -5.56 -15.62
N TYR A 106 -7.87 -6.66 -16.24
CA TYR A 106 -6.47 -6.75 -16.71
C TYR A 106 -6.09 -5.61 -17.67
N GLY A 107 -6.94 -5.30 -18.64
CA GLY A 107 -6.74 -4.18 -19.57
C GLY A 107 -7.08 -2.80 -19.01
N GLY A 108 -7.48 -2.71 -17.74
CA GLY A 108 -7.80 -1.46 -17.06
C GLY A 108 -6.58 -0.56 -16.88
N PRO A 109 -6.75 0.58 -16.18
CA PRO A 109 -5.78 1.66 -16.15
C PRO A 109 -4.58 1.37 -15.24
N TRP A 110 -3.95 0.20 -15.29
CA TRP A 110 -2.83 -0.19 -14.42
C TRP A 110 -1.49 0.36 -14.89
N ALA A 111 -1.26 0.32 -16.20
CA ALA A 111 0.04 0.55 -16.82
C ALA A 111 0.15 1.93 -17.52
N GLU A 112 -0.96 2.66 -17.60
CA GLU A 112 -1.05 3.99 -18.19
C GLU A 112 -0.48 5.06 -17.24
N ASP A 113 0.25 6.03 -17.79
CA ASP A 113 0.71 7.21 -17.05
C ASP A 113 -0.40 8.27 -16.96
N THR A 114 -1.55 7.90 -16.41
CA THR A 114 -2.75 8.73 -16.22
C THR A 114 -3.24 8.61 -14.79
N ALA A 115 -4.03 9.56 -14.29
CA ALA A 115 -4.71 9.42 -13.00
C ALA A 115 -6.09 8.77 -13.19
N VAL A 116 -6.60 8.12 -12.15
CA VAL A 116 -7.98 7.60 -12.09
C VAL A 116 -8.64 8.10 -10.82
N GLY A 117 -9.90 8.53 -10.91
CA GLY A 117 -10.67 9.03 -9.77
C GLY A 117 -10.14 10.35 -9.21
N THR A 118 -10.57 10.67 -7.99
CA THR A 118 -10.14 11.86 -7.24
C THR A 118 -9.70 11.46 -5.84
N GLU A 119 -8.81 12.24 -5.22
CA GLU A 119 -8.32 11.99 -3.87
C GLU A 119 -9.45 11.93 -2.82
N ALA A 120 -10.49 12.75 -2.99
CA ALA A 120 -11.64 12.77 -2.09
C ALA A 120 -12.42 11.44 -2.09
N GLU A 121 -12.44 10.75 -3.23
CA GLU A 121 -13.18 9.49 -3.46
C GLU A 121 -12.24 8.27 -3.48
N ALA A 122 -10.94 8.46 -3.16
CA ALA A 122 -9.91 7.46 -3.41
C ALA A 122 -10.09 6.12 -2.66
N LEU A 123 -10.93 6.10 -1.63
CA LEU A 123 -11.27 4.90 -0.86
C LEU A 123 -12.72 4.44 -1.10
N ASP A 124 -13.50 5.19 -1.86
CA ASP A 124 -14.88 4.85 -2.19
C ASP A 124 -14.99 4.32 -3.62
N LYS A 125 -14.02 4.60 -4.48
CA LYS A 125 -14.02 4.31 -5.92
C LYS A 125 -12.64 3.85 -6.39
N ASP A 126 -12.59 3.38 -7.62
CA ASP A 126 -11.35 3.18 -8.34
C ASP A 126 -10.50 4.45 -8.33
N PHE A 127 -9.25 4.27 -7.97
CA PHE A 127 -8.31 5.36 -7.82
C PHE A 127 -6.92 4.95 -8.28
N LYS A 128 -6.22 5.88 -8.90
CA LYS A 128 -4.80 5.75 -9.20
C LYS A 128 -4.13 7.11 -9.13
N ASP A 129 -3.19 7.24 -8.21
CA ASP A 129 -2.34 8.42 -8.15
C ASP A 129 -1.17 8.26 -9.13
N LYS A 130 -1.25 9.02 -10.23
CA LYS A 130 -0.23 9.02 -11.29
C LYS A 130 1.18 9.26 -10.73
N ASP A 131 1.34 10.18 -9.79
CA ASP A 131 2.67 10.58 -9.30
C ASP A 131 3.23 9.53 -8.33
N VAL A 132 2.39 8.97 -7.45
CA VAL A 132 2.79 7.89 -6.54
C VAL A 132 3.16 6.63 -7.31
N MET A 133 2.45 6.31 -8.39
CA MET A 133 2.76 5.16 -9.25
C MET A 133 4.17 5.20 -9.85
N LYS A 134 4.75 6.40 -10.04
CA LYS A 134 6.13 6.63 -10.53
C LYS A 134 7.19 6.67 -9.42
N THR A 135 6.79 6.58 -8.16
CA THR A 135 7.75 6.59 -7.05
C THR A 135 8.39 5.23 -6.83
N LYS A 136 9.65 5.25 -6.41
CA LYS A 136 10.39 4.06 -5.98
C LYS A 136 9.97 3.72 -4.55
N ALA A 137 9.80 2.43 -4.28
CA ALA A 137 9.34 1.94 -3.00
C ALA A 137 10.11 0.70 -2.59
N LYS A 138 10.28 0.50 -1.29
CA LYS A 138 10.86 -0.73 -0.74
C LYS A 138 9.77 -1.72 -0.37
N TYR A 139 8.63 -1.21 0.08
CA TYR A 139 7.50 -1.99 0.56
C TYR A 139 6.22 -1.63 -0.18
N LEU A 140 5.41 -2.65 -0.44
CA LEU A 140 4.06 -2.52 -0.97
C LEU A 140 3.10 -3.17 0.02
N ALA A 141 2.06 -2.44 0.41
CA ALA A 141 0.97 -2.96 1.22
C ALA A 141 -0.30 -3.09 0.37
N ILE A 142 -1.01 -4.20 0.49
CA ILE A 142 -2.39 -4.32 -0.01
C ILE A 142 -3.28 -4.43 1.21
N ALA A 143 -4.11 -3.42 1.42
CA ALA A 143 -5.07 -3.32 2.51
C ALA A 143 -6.49 -3.47 1.98
N ARG A 144 -7.21 -4.49 2.46
CA ARG A 144 -8.65 -4.57 2.24
C ARG A 144 -9.38 -3.71 3.24
N HIS A 145 -10.35 -2.94 2.77
CA HIS A 145 -11.14 -2.07 3.63
C HIS A 145 -12.60 -2.02 3.20
N MET A 146 -13.45 -1.74 4.17
CA MET A 146 -14.89 -1.54 4.01
C MET A 146 -15.28 -0.27 4.77
N ASP A 147 -16.05 0.62 4.15
CA ASP A 147 -16.40 1.92 4.73
C ASP A 147 -15.19 2.69 5.27
N LYS A 148 -14.08 2.68 4.51
CA LYS A 148 -12.78 3.30 4.87
C LYS A 148 -12.15 2.75 6.16
N LYS A 149 -12.57 1.59 6.65
CA LYS A 149 -11.97 0.91 7.80
C LYS A 149 -11.15 -0.28 7.34
N CYS A 150 -9.89 -0.35 7.76
CA CYS A 150 -9.03 -1.45 7.41
C CYS A 150 -9.54 -2.75 8.04
N GLU A 151 -9.73 -3.79 7.22
CA GLU A 151 -10.13 -5.13 7.70
C GLU A 151 -8.96 -6.10 7.67
N ALA A 152 -8.09 -5.98 6.67
CA ALA A 152 -6.87 -6.77 6.59
C ALA A 152 -5.81 -6.06 5.77
N VAL A 153 -4.55 -6.37 6.04
CA VAL A 153 -3.42 -5.89 5.24
C VAL A 153 -2.34 -6.94 5.16
N ARG A 154 -1.66 -6.97 4.01
CA ARG A 154 -0.39 -7.67 3.84
C ARG A 154 0.63 -6.72 3.25
N VAL A 155 1.86 -6.84 3.71
CA VAL A 155 2.99 -6.02 3.25
C VAL A 155 4.06 -6.93 2.70
N TRP A 156 4.57 -6.62 1.51
CA TRP A 156 5.68 -7.31 0.89
C TRP A 156 6.88 -6.38 0.75
N GLU A 157 8.09 -6.93 0.87
CA GLU A 157 9.31 -6.27 0.40
C GLU A 157 9.47 -6.51 -1.10
N LEU A 158 9.61 -5.44 -1.88
CA LEU A 158 9.74 -5.51 -3.33
C LEU A 158 11.10 -6.06 -3.74
N ALA A 159 11.12 -6.89 -4.78
CA ALA A 159 12.33 -7.51 -5.31
C ALA A 159 13.23 -6.53 -6.08
N GLU A 160 12.62 -5.50 -6.67
CA GLU A 160 13.28 -4.48 -7.48
C GLU A 160 12.88 -3.08 -6.96
N PRO A 161 13.33 -2.67 -5.75
CA PRO A 161 12.88 -1.43 -5.12
C PRO A 161 13.28 -0.16 -5.89
N GLU A 162 14.20 -0.28 -6.84
CA GLU A 162 14.58 0.77 -7.78
C GLU A 162 13.57 1.00 -8.92
N LYS A 163 12.63 0.07 -9.14
CA LYS A 163 11.52 0.20 -10.08
C LYS A 163 10.29 0.76 -9.39
N SER A 164 9.58 1.63 -10.10
CA SER A 164 8.28 2.13 -9.71
C SER A 164 7.17 1.11 -9.98
N LEU A 165 6.02 1.25 -9.32
CA LEU A 165 4.89 0.37 -9.54
C LEU A 165 4.35 0.50 -10.98
N LEU A 166 4.43 1.68 -11.59
CA LEU A 166 4.11 1.90 -13.00
C LEU A 166 5.00 1.08 -13.93
N GLU A 167 6.33 1.11 -13.72
CA GLU A 167 7.28 0.30 -14.50
C GLU A 167 6.99 -1.20 -14.32
N LEU A 168 6.68 -1.64 -13.09
CA LEU A 168 6.32 -3.02 -12.82
C LEU A 168 5.10 -3.47 -13.64
N PHE A 169 4.07 -2.63 -13.73
CA PHE A 169 2.87 -2.91 -14.52
C PHE A 169 3.06 -2.74 -16.03
N GLN A 170 4.00 -1.92 -16.51
CA GLN A 170 4.29 -1.78 -17.94
C GLN A 170 5.10 -2.96 -18.51
N GLU A 171 5.80 -3.72 -17.66
CA GLU A 171 6.59 -4.89 -18.07
C GLU A 171 5.69 -6.13 -18.31
N HIS A 172 5.17 -6.27 -19.55
CA HIS A 172 4.35 -7.42 -19.98
C HIS A 172 5.14 -8.54 -20.67
N ASP A 173 6.39 -8.30 -21.08
CA ASP A 173 7.23 -9.28 -21.78
C ASP A 173 8.48 -9.64 -20.94
N PRO A 174 8.56 -10.85 -20.35
CA PRO A 174 7.55 -11.91 -20.40
C PRO A 174 6.38 -11.70 -19.42
N GLY A 175 6.42 -10.65 -18.59
CA GLY A 175 5.50 -10.50 -17.46
C GLY A 175 5.70 -11.65 -16.47
N ARG A 176 4.60 -12.15 -15.88
CA ARG A 176 4.52 -13.44 -15.17
C ARG A 176 5.64 -13.67 -14.15
N ARG A 177 5.78 -12.72 -13.23
CA ARG A 177 6.92 -12.69 -12.31
C ARG A 177 6.52 -12.33 -10.89
N ALA A 178 7.33 -12.80 -9.95
CA ALA A 178 7.32 -12.32 -8.59
C ALA A 178 7.82 -10.86 -8.54
N ALA A 179 7.03 -9.99 -7.93
CA ALA A 179 7.39 -8.61 -7.61
C ALA A 179 8.01 -8.46 -6.21
N SER A 180 7.93 -9.50 -5.36
CA SER A 180 8.48 -9.48 -4.01
C SER A 180 9.64 -10.46 -3.81
N THR A 181 10.49 -10.18 -2.81
CA THR A 181 11.62 -11.05 -2.43
C THR A 181 11.16 -12.37 -1.82
N GLY A 182 9.99 -12.37 -1.17
CA GLY A 182 9.36 -13.52 -0.52
C GLY A 182 7.88 -13.28 -0.24
N GLY A 183 7.32 -14.03 0.71
CA GLY A 183 5.96 -13.78 1.22
C GLY A 183 5.84 -12.48 2.01
N PRO A 184 4.66 -12.21 2.59
CA PRO A 184 4.45 -11.00 3.37
C PRO A 184 5.41 -10.90 4.56
N VAL A 185 5.96 -9.71 4.78
CA VAL A 185 6.81 -9.35 5.93
C VAL A 185 6.00 -8.79 7.10
N PHE A 186 4.73 -8.45 6.85
CA PHE A 186 3.75 -8.06 7.85
C PHE A 186 2.35 -8.45 7.37
N GLU A 187 1.53 -8.94 8.29
CA GLU A 187 0.13 -9.28 8.03
C GLU A 187 -0.74 -8.88 9.22
N TYR A 188 -1.93 -8.37 8.94
CA TYR A 188 -3.02 -8.28 9.90
C TYR A 188 -4.31 -8.69 9.20
N MET A 189 -5.16 -9.43 9.91
CA MET A 189 -6.50 -9.78 9.45
C MET A 189 -7.45 -9.72 10.63
N LYS A 190 -8.49 -8.90 10.50
CA LYS A 190 -9.55 -8.76 11.50
C LYS A 190 -10.23 -10.13 11.71
N PRO A 191 -10.40 -10.58 12.97
CA PRO A 191 -11.14 -11.81 13.24
C PRO A 191 -12.56 -11.77 12.69
N GLY A 192 -12.99 -12.85 12.04
CA GLY A 192 -14.33 -12.97 11.46
C GLY A 192 -14.56 -12.13 10.19
N MET A 193 -13.49 -11.68 9.54
CA MET A 193 -13.53 -10.97 8.27
C MET A 193 -14.30 -11.78 7.20
N SER A 194 -15.28 -11.15 6.53
CA SER A 194 -16.05 -11.80 5.46
C SER A 194 -15.14 -12.28 4.32
N GLY A 195 -15.40 -13.48 3.79
CA GLY A 195 -14.64 -14.05 2.68
C GLY A 195 -13.21 -14.44 3.02
N SER A 196 -12.82 -14.56 4.30
CA SER A 196 -11.43 -14.82 4.70
C SER A 196 -10.80 -16.10 4.12
N ASP A 197 -11.61 -17.05 3.66
CA ASP A 197 -11.20 -18.32 3.05
C ASP A 197 -11.26 -18.33 1.52
N THR A 198 -11.84 -17.30 0.91
CA THR A 198 -12.07 -17.16 -0.54
C THR A 198 -11.53 -15.85 -1.12
N ASP A 199 -11.01 -14.93 -0.29
CA ASP A 199 -10.45 -13.66 -0.73
C ASP A 199 -9.17 -13.86 -1.58
N PRO A 200 -9.03 -13.18 -2.73
CA PRO A 200 -7.89 -13.34 -3.65
C PRO A 200 -6.53 -13.01 -3.03
N ILE A 201 -6.49 -12.16 -2.01
CA ILE A 201 -5.26 -11.68 -1.38
C ILE A 201 -5.07 -12.31 -0.01
N PHE A 202 -6.15 -12.49 0.76
CA PHE A 202 -6.05 -12.91 2.17
C PHE A 202 -6.26 -14.41 2.39
N ALA A 203 -6.90 -15.13 1.46
CA ALA A 203 -7.02 -16.60 1.52
C ALA A 203 -5.89 -17.32 0.74
N THR A 204 -5.10 -16.57 -0.02
CA THR A 204 -3.92 -17.00 -0.79
C THR A 204 -2.65 -16.79 0.03
N LYS A 205 -1.47 -17.16 -0.48
CA LYS A 205 -0.19 -17.08 0.25
C LYS A 205 1.00 -16.84 -0.69
N GLY A 206 2.13 -16.48 -0.09
CA GLY A 206 3.43 -16.43 -0.76
C GLY A 206 3.74 -15.08 -1.42
N ARG A 207 4.60 -15.11 -2.42
CA ARG A 207 5.07 -13.91 -3.12
C ARG A 207 3.97 -13.15 -3.81
N LEU A 208 4.14 -11.83 -3.87
CA LEU A 208 3.37 -10.94 -4.74
C LEU A 208 3.78 -11.23 -6.19
N MET A 209 2.82 -11.52 -7.04
CA MET A 209 3.01 -11.80 -8.46
C MET A 209 2.33 -10.68 -9.26
N VAL A 210 3.00 -10.19 -10.31
CA VAL A 210 2.47 -9.12 -11.16
C VAL A 210 2.44 -9.50 -12.64
N ASN A 211 1.48 -8.93 -13.37
CA ASN A 211 1.30 -9.12 -14.80
C ASN A 211 1.28 -10.59 -15.21
N TRP A 212 0.55 -11.42 -14.46
CA TRP A 212 0.44 -12.83 -14.77
C TRP A 212 -0.53 -13.02 -15.93
N TRP A 213 -0.11 -13.71 -16.98
CA TRP A 213 -0.94 -14.01 -18.12
C TRP A 213 -0.57 -15.36 -18.73
N TYR A 214 -1.53 -16.04 -19.33
CA TYR A 214 -1.29 -17.16 -20.23
C TYR A 214 -2.32 -17.08 -21.35
N SER A 215 -1.86 -17.21 -22.61
CA SER A 215 -2.72 -17.05 -23.79
C SER A 215 -3.49 -15.72 -23.76
N ASN A 216 -4.78 -15.78 -23.42
CA ASN A 216 -5.75 -14.70 -23.42
C ASN A 216 -6.34 -14.39 -22.04
N ASN A 217 -5.83 -15.03 -21.00
CA ASN A 217 -6.28 -14.88 -19.63
C ASN A 217 -5.16 -14.26 -18.78
N GLY A 218 -5.51 -13.67 -17.62
CA GLY A 218 -4.50 -13.14 -16.72
C GLY A 218 -5.05 -12.39 -15.52
N ALA A 219 -4.13 -12.01 -14.63
CA ALA A 219 -4.34 -11.15 -13.48
C ALA A 219 -3.17 -10.16 -13.33
N ARG A 220 -3.49 -8.91 -12.95
CA ARG A 220 -2.48 -7.86 -12.72
C ARG A 220 -1.72 -8.06 -11.44
N ILE A 221 -2.43 -8.45 -10.39
CA ILE A 221 -1.87 -8.87 -9.11
C ILE A 221 -2.42 -10.25 -8.79
N ALA A 222 -1.54 -11.17 -8.42
CA ALA A 222 -1.87 -12.49 -7.90
C ALA A 222 -0.89 -12.84 -6.78
N LEU A 223 -1.16 -13.91 -6.04
CA LEU A 223 -0.19 -14.48 -5.09
C LEU A 223 0.32 -15.83 -5.58
N GLU A 224 1.51 -16.18 -5.12
CA GLU A 224 2.21 -17.40 -5.49
C GLU A 224 1.42 -18.69 -5.24
N ASP A 225 0.66 -18.78 -4.15
CA ASP A 225 -0.11 -19.97 -3.77
C ASP A 225 -1.59 -19.61 -3.56
N GLY A 226 -2.47 -20.36 -4.23
CA GLY A 226 -3.92 -20.20 -4.19
C GLY A 226 -4.52 -19.30 -5.28
N SER A 227 -3.71 -18.53 -6.02
CA SER A 227 -4.20 -17.81 -7.20
C SER A 227 -4.37 -18.71 -8.42
N HIS A 228 -3.82 -19.91 -8.42
CA HIS A 228 -3.94 -20.91 -9.48
C HIS A 228 -4.44 -22.22 -8.89
N TYR A 229 -5.39 -22.88 -9.56
CA TYR A 229 -6.00 -24.10 -9.02
C TYR A 229 -5.02 -25.28 -8.99
N ASN A 230 -4.07 -25.32 -9.93
CA ASN A 230 -3.10 -26.41 -10.08
C ASN A 230 -1.75 -26.04 -9.44
N GLY A 231 -1.82 -25.62 -8.17
CA GLY A 231 -0.64 -25.41 -7.32
C GLY A 231 0.06 -24.07 -7.50
N VAL A 232 1.33 -24.06 -7.10
CA VAL A 232 2.12 -22.84 -6.88
C VAL A 232 2.63 -22.24 -8.20
N LEU A 233 2.47 -20.92 -8.33
CA LEU A 233 3.07 -20.14 -9.41
C LEU A 233 4.59 -20.03 -9.23
N PRO A 234 5.40 -20.32 -10.26
CA PRO A 234 6.85 -20.20 -10.16
C PRO A 234 7.26 -18.73 -10.05
N LYS A 235 8.47 -18.46 -9.54
CA LYS A 235 9.03 -17.09 -9.43
C LYS A 235 8.94 -16.31 -10.75
N ALA A 236 9.20 -17.00 -11.85
CA ALA A 236 9.00 -16.52 -13.20
C ALA A 236 8.50 -17.69 -14.04
N SER A 237 7.50 -17.46 -14.88
CA SER A 237 6.95 -18.51 -15.74
C SER A 237 7.26 -18.24 -17.22
N PRO A 238 7.83 -19.21 -17.96
CA PRO A 238 8.10 -19.04 -19.38
C PRO A 238 6.79 -19.00 -20.18
N LYS A 239 6.72 -18.20 -21.25
CA LYS A 239 5.51 -17.95 -22.07
C LYS A 239 4.72 -19.21 -22.47
N ASN A 240 5.37 -20.35 -22.62
CA ASN A 240 4.77 -21.62 -23.04
C ASN A 240 4.28 -22.52 -21.89
N ARG A 241 4.60 -22.23 -20.63
CA ARG A 241 4.04 -22.96 -19.49
C ARG A 241 2.58 -22.56 -19.31
N ASN A 242 1.69 -23.54 -19.41
CA ASN A 242 0.28 -23.37 -19.12
C ASN A 242 0.08 -23.18 -17.60
N ASP A 243 -0.07 -21.92 -17.20
CA ASP A 243 -0.57 -21.50 -15.90
C ASP A 243 -1.80 -20.63 -16.16
N ASP A 244 -2.75 -21.17 -16.92
CA ASP A 244 -4.05 -20.54 -17.15
C ASP A 244 -4.82 -20.36 -15.83
N ASP A 245 -5.89 -19.57 -15.85
CA ASP A 245 -6.82 -19.44 -14.70
C ASP A 245 -6.18 -18.90 -13.43
N VAL A 246 -5.31 -17.91 -13.59
CA VAL A 246 -4.78 -17.17 -12.45
C VAL A 246 -5.74 -16.08 -12.03
N HIS A 247 -6.14 -16.12 -10.77
CA HIS A 247 -7.02 -15.15 -10.15
C HIS A 247 -6.30 -14.24 -9.14
N GLY A 248 -6.63 -12.96 -9.19
CA GLY A 248 -6.35 -12.04 -8.10
C GLY A 248 -7.11 -10.73 -8.31
N LEU A 249 -6.37 -9.64 -8.49
CA LEU A 249 -6.89 -8.32 -8.84
C LEU A 249 -6.53 -7.98 -10.30
N GLY A 250 -7.44 -7.31 -11.00
CA GLY A 250 -7.30 -6.90 -12.38
C GLY A 250 -7.21 -8.08 -13.33
N ASN A 251 -8.31 -8.79 -13.48
CA ASN A 251 -8.35 -10.06 -14.18
C ASN A 251 -9.03 -9.96 -15.54
N GLU A 252 -8.90 -11.03 -16.33
CA GLU A 252 -9.44 -11.12 -17.67
C GLU A 252 -9.56 -12.56 -18.15
N PHE A 253 -10.57 -12.82 -18.99
CA PHE A 253 -10.63 -13.99 -19.85
C PHE A 253 -10.80 -13.59 -21.33
N GLY A 254 -10.02 -14.13 -22.25
CA GLY A 254 -10.27 -13.86 -23.68
C GLY A 254 -9.81 -12.51 -24.23
N ALA A 255 -8.74 -11.90 -23.69
CA ALA A 255 -8.12 -10.71 -24.26
C ALA A 255 -6.72 -10.95 -24.84
N SER A 256 -6.07 -9.89 -25.33
CA SER A 256 -4.64 -9.92 -25.67
C SER A 256 -3.80 -9.55 -24.43
N THR A 257 -3.83 -10.41 -23.42
CA THR A 257 -3.19 -10.16 -22.12
C THR A 257 -1.66 -10.07 -22.21
N SER A 258 -1.04 -10.82 -23.14
CA SER A 258 0.39 -10.68 -23.45
C SER A 258 0.79 -9.29 -23.95
N ALA A 259 -0.15 -8.51 -24.48
CA ALA A 259 0.05 -7.12 -24.90
C ALA A 259 -0.53 -6.11 -23.89
N GLY A 260 -0.88 -6.55 -22.68
CA GLY A 260 -1.47 -5.69 -21.66
C GLY A 260 -2.91 -5.26 -21.93
N LYS A 261 -3.62 -5.91 -22.86
CA LYS A 261 -4.99 -5.50 -23.27
C LYS A 261 -6.06 -6.32 -22.56
N GLY A 262 -7.23 -5.70 -22.44
CA GLY A 262 -8.45 -6.30 -21.92
C GLY A 262 -9.48 -6.56 -23.03
N SER A 263 -10.54 -7.27 -22.67
CA SER A 263 -11.71 -7.52 -23.51
C SER A 263 -12.84 -6.58 -23.12
N GLY A 264 -13.90 -6.54 -23.93
CA GLY A 264 -15.13 -5.81 -23.58
C GLY A 264 -16.10 -6.62 -22.71
N ALA A 265 -15.95 -7.95 -22.63
CA ALA A 265 -17.01 -8.84 -22.16
C ALA A 265 -16.63 -9.75 -20.99
N TRP A 266 -15.34 -9.86 -20.65
CA TRP A 266 -14.82 -10.87 -19.73
C TRP A 266 -13.76 -10.35 -18.75
N TRP A 267 -13.56 -9.03 -18.71
CA TRP A 267 -12.75 -8.38 -17.69
C TRP A 267 -13.44 -8.44 -16.33
N HIS A 268 -12.69 -8.34 -15.25
CA HIS A 268 -13.23 -8.20 -13.90
C HIS A 268 -12.17 -7.69 -12.93
N ASP A 269 -12.60 -6.90 -11.96
CA ASP A 269 -11.66 -6.19 -11.08
C ASP A 269 -11.03 -7.09 -10.04
N ALA A 270 -11.78 -8.07 -9.56
CA ALA A 270 -11.29 -9.08 -8.63
C ALA A 270 -12.08 -10.37 -8.79
N ALA A 271 -11.40 -11.50 -8.56
CA ALA A 271 -12.04 -12.80 -8.45
C ALA A 271 -11.73 -13.46 -7.12
N GLN A 272 -12.60 -14.34 -6.65
CA GLN A 272 -12.29 -15.19 -5.50
C GLN A 272 -11.05 -16.04 -5.82
N LYS A 273 -10.33 -16.38 -4.74
CA LYS A 273 -9.28 -17.40 -4.73
C LYS A 273 -9.73 -18.64 -5.51
N MET A 274 -8.80 -19.24 -6.25
CA MET A 274 -9.04 -20.50 -6.92
C MET A 274 -9.17 -21.65 -5.92
N THR A 275 -10.34 -22.29 -5.87
CA THR A 275 -10.59 -23.52 -5.09
C THR A 275 -10.72 -24.76 -5.97
N GLY A 276 -10.66 -24.59 -7.29
CA GLY A 276 -10.80 -25.65 -8.28
C GLY A 276 -10.74 -25.05 -9.69
N ASP A 277 -10.81 -25.92 -10.68
CA ASP A 277 -10.82 -25.51 -12.09
C ASP A 277 -12.07 -24.67 -12.40
N CYS A 278 -11.89 -23.42 -12.79
CA CYS A 278 -12.98 -22.54 -13.19
C CYS A 278 -12.52 -21.68 -14.37
N HIS A 279 -13.44 -21.46 -15.32
CA HIS A 279 -13.17 -20.75 -16.57
C HIS A 279 -14.38 -19.90 -16.92
N GLY A 280 -14.16 -18.61 -17.15
CA GLY A 280 -15.22 -17.69 -17.56
C GLY A 280 -16.40 -17.68 -16.58
N GLY A 281 -17.60 -18.02 -17.07
CA GLY A 281 -18.85 -17.87 -16.31
C GLY A 281 -19.04 -18.82 -15.12
N THR A 282 -18.15 -19.80 -14.91
CA THR A 282 -18.18 -20.67 -13.71
C THR A 282 -17.36 -20.10 -12.57
N CYS A 283 -16.50 -19.11 -12.83
CA CYS A 283 -15.70 -18.46 -11.82
C CYS A 283 -16.54 -17.46 -11.00
N LYS A 284 -16.16 -17.29 -9.73
CA LYS A 284 -16.80 -16.35 -8.82
C LYS A 284 -16.03 -15.04 -8.79
N MET A 285 -16.63 -14.01 -9.37
CA MET A 285 -16.10 -12.65 -9.32
C MET A 285 -16.38 -12.05 -7.94
N LEU A 286 -15.69 -10.97 -7.60
CA LEU A 286 -16.10 -10.14 -6.48
C LEU A 286 -16.84 -8.91 -7.00
N GLY A 287 -17.94 -8.57 -6.32
CA GLY A 287 -18.73 -7.39 -6.64
C GLY A 287 -19.44 -7.47 -8.00
N LYS A 288 -19.57 -6.31 -8.66
CA LYS A 288 -20.39 -6.06 -9.86
C LYS A 288 -19.59 -5.54 -11.06
N ASP A 289 -18.32 -5.21 -10.85
CA ASP A 289 -17.48 -4.64 -11.90
C ASP A 289 -16.77 -5.76 -12.66
N HIS A 290 -17.46 -6.16 -13.72
CA HIS A 290 -17.02 -7.15 -14.66
C HIS A 290 -17.69 -6.95 -16.03
N GLY A 291 -17.15 -7.63 -17.04
CA GLY A 291 -17.71 -7.67 -18.38
C GLY A 291 -19.05 -8.43 -18.45
N THR A 292 -19.78 -8.22 -19.55
CA THR A 292 -21.17 -8.67 -19.71
C THR A 292 -21.38 -10.19 -19.71
N ASN A 293 -20.33 -10.99 -19.84
CA ASN A 293 -20.41 -12.46 -19.86
C ASN A 293 -20.15 -13.10 -18.50
N LEU A 294 -19.82 -12.29 -17.50
CA LEU A 294 -19.62 -12.72 -16.12
C LEU A 294 -20.85 -12.35 -15.27
N LYS A 295 -20.87 -12.82 -14.04
CA LYS A 295 -21.97 -12.60 -13.10
C LYS A 295 -21.45 -11.96 -11.83
N ASP A 296 -22.30 -11.13 -11.24
CA ASP A 296 -22.06 -10.52 -9.95
C ASP A 296 -21.72 -11.60 -8.91
N GLY A 297 -20.83 -11.25 -8.00
CA GLY A 297 -20.50 -12.06 -6.83
C GLY A 297 -20.56 -11.25 -5.54
N ASP A 298 -20.05 -11.87 -4.48
CA ASP A 298 -20.03 -11.25 -3.16
C ASP A 298 -19.09 -10.04 -3.16
N TYR A 299 -19.46 -8.99 -2.44
CA TYR A 299 -18.62 -7.82 -2.25
C TYR A 299 -17.92 -7.89 -0.89
N TYR A 300 -16.59 -8.04 -0.91
CA TYR A 300 -15.76 -8.16 0.29
C TYR A 300 -15.14 -6.82 0.74
N GLY A 301 -15.27 -5.78 -0.08
CA GLY A 301 -14.68 -4.46 0.16
C GLY A 301 -13.75 -4.05 -0.97
N ASN A 302 -13.02 -2.96 -0.71
CA ASN A 302 -12.07 -2.36 -1.63
C ASN A 302 -10.65 -2.80 -1.30
N TYR A 303 -9.76 -2.79 -2.30
CA TYR A 303 -8.35 -3.14 -2.15
C TYR A 303 -7.49 -1.90 -2.40
N ALA A 304 -6.97 -1.30 -1.33
CA ALA A 304 -6.09 -0.15 -1.38
C ALA A 304 -4.62 -0.61 -1.38
N ILE A 305 -3.84 -0.10 -2.33
CA ILE A 305 -2.43 -0.44 -2.51
C ILE A 305 -1.59 0.78 -2.12
N TYR A 306 -0.75 0.60 -1.10
CA TYR A 306 0.12 1.63 -0.58
C TYR A 306 1.59 1.31 -0.82
N LEU A 307 2.40 2.36 -0.97
CA LEU A 307 3.84 2.27 -1.11
C LEU A 307 4.54 2.94 0.07
N SER A 308 5.66 2.35 0.51
CA SER A 308 6.57 2.93 1.49
C SER A 308 8.02 2.66 1.11
N SER A 309 8.91 3.62 1.37
CA SER A 309 10.35 3.45 1.20
C SER A 309 11.05 2.91 2.45
N ASP A 310 10.37 2.90 3.60
CA ASP A 310 11.05 2.80 4.89
C ASP A 310 10.34 2.01 5.98
N SER A 311 9.11 1.55 5.77
CA SER A 311 8.37 0.76 6.77
C SER A 311 7.72 -0.48 6.20
N SER A 312 7.88 -1.58 6.93
CA SER A 312 7.15 -2.82 6.72
C SER A 312 5.91 -2.93 7.62
N ASN A 313 5.71 -2.02 8.57
CA ASN A 313 4.63 -2.09 9.55
C ASN A 313 3.46 -1.19 9.11
N PHE A 314 2.26 -1.76 8.98
CA PHE A 314 1.09 -1.06 8.47
C PHE A 314 0.00 -0.96 9.55
N PRO A 315 -0.47 0.25 9.90
CA PRO A 315 -1.44 0.44 10.98
C PRO A 315 -2.86 0.10 10.53
N CYS A 316 -3.19 -1.18 10.42
CA CYS A 316 -4.54 -1.61 10.04
C CYS A 316 -5.47 -1.74 11.25
N GLU A 317 -4.96 -2.24 12.38
CA GLU A 317 -5.77 -2.59 13.53
C GLU A 317 -6.51 -1.38 14.12
N GLY A 318 -7.85 -1.37 14.00
CA GLY A 318 -8.71 -0.30 14.49
C GLY A 318 -8.58 1.04 13.76
N ALA A 319 -7.81 1.09 12.67
CA ALA A 319 -7.49 2.32 11.97
C ALA A 319 -8.50 2.65 10.86
N SER A 320 -8.73 3.96 10.69
CA SER A 320 -9.33 4.50 9.47
C SER A 320 -8.25 4.62 8.40
N MET A 321 -8.57 4.26 7.16
CA MET A 321 -7.62 4.32 6.03
C MET A 321 -7.13 5.75 5.75
N TYR A 322 -7.92 6.79 6.07
CA TYR A 322 -7.48 8.21 5.98
C TYR A 322 -6.44 8.58 7.03
N SER A 323 -6.39 7.88 8.16
CA SER A 323 -5.34 8.10 9.15
C SER A 323 -4.00 7.52 8.70
N ILE A 324 -4.01 6.65 7.68
CA ILE A 324 -2.85 5.95 7.13
C ILE A 324 -2.20 6.74 5.98
N MET A 325 -3.03 7.38 5.15
CA MET A 325 -2.61 8.43 4.19
C MET A 325 -1.97 9.60 4.92
#